data_AF-A0A9E0LNV5-F1
#
_entry.id   AF-A0A9E0LNV5-F1
#
_cell.length_a   1.000
_cell.length_b   1.000
_cell.length_c   1.000
_cell.angle_alpha   90.00
_cell.angle_beta   90.00
_cell.angle_gamma   90.00
#
_symmetry.space_group_name_H-M   'P 1'
#
loop_
_entity.id
_entity.type
_entity.pdbx_description
1 polymer ?
#
loop_
_entity_poly.entity_id
_entity_poly.type
_entity_poly.pdbx_seq_one_letter_code
_entity_poly.pdbx_strand_id
1 'polypeptide(L)'
;MPTNPSLHMTVQVLQVLIVIVGLGALLNKSALKPRLVTALLALCTILVVVAFSSNAASRVKDGKGAAVMEAGQSEFMMRMAAGFKAFSSGIPMAGSKSTDELYKTAAKSIESAVDHDPQSLALRLKQVVLAAETGVGFADELAAMRGYKDERAGRSSDLIDAIYLKKTLKAPESVSALALIDELISSGFYREVLKLEVYKVSGQQKVYDQAATEYNDGSRLFAVRLVGLMLVLAFSGFVGIIVLAVQLVKLPRNLSDQVTLAQIRAPAAYGFTKVYGVLIGWLTFESFLSPAFSFLLPYLKGGVKDPLILALLTMTIYLVTNVPSLILAWLIAIKPTGVGFLEAVKLRWRTPTRGPIGLIFAGILTWFGCVPLVLLATIIARNFLRAEGSTNPILTIIMEAVRSHNAMAAILFVVAVGVLPAICEETLFRGFLYTSLRWRFGAFQSMLISAFLFSAVHMDPGAFLPLFVLGFAFAFVFERTRSLIPSMIAHCMWNTGTLITMLSIYG
;
A
#
# COMPACT_ATOMS: atom_id res chain seq x y z
N MET A 1 0.51 7.81 -14.91
CA MET A 1 0.46 8.55 -16.19
C MET A 1 -0.40 9.78 -16.00
N PRO A 2 -0.07 10.91 -16.65
CA PRO A 2 -0.95 12.07 -16.66
C PRO A 2 -2.30 11.74 -17.29
N THR A 3 -3.38 12.06 -16.59
CA THR A 3 -4.74 12.01 -17.15
C THR A 3 -5.01 13.18 -18.10
N ASN A 4 -4.12 14.17 -18.15
CA ASN A 4 -4.22 15.35 -18.99
C ASN A 4 -3.44 15.13 -20.33
N PRO A 5 -4.10 15.20 -21.50
CA PRO A 5 -3.48 14.99 -22.81
C PRO A 5 -2.29 15.93 -23.09
N SER A 6 -2.35 17.17 -22.61
CA SER A 6 -1.26 18.15 -22.80
C SER A 6 0.01 17.75 -22.03
N LEU A 7 -0.15 17.25 -20.80
CA LEU A 7 0.97 16.72 -20.02
C LEU A 7 1.54 15.44 -20.61
N HIS A 8 0.71 14.60 -21.24
CA HIS A 8 1.17 13.39 -21.91
C HIS A 8 2.15 13.71 -23.06
N MET A 9 1.80 14.69 -23.90
CA MET A 9 2.69 15.15 -24.97
C MET A 9 4.00 15.74 -24.41
N THR A 10 3.93 16.54 -23.33
CA THR A 10 5.13 17.08 -22.66
C THR A 10 6.05 15.97 -22.16
N VAL A 11 5.50 14.92 -21.53
CA VAL A 11 6.27 13.77 -21.05
C VAL A 11 7.00 13.06 -22.20
N GLN A 12 6.32 12.81 -23.32
CA GLN A 12 6.92 12.15 -24.49
C GLN A 12 8.05 12.98 -25.10
N VAL A 13 7.86 14.29 -25.24
CA VAL A 13 8.92 15.19 -25.74
C VAL A 13 10.13 15.17 -24.83
N LEU A 14 9.93 15.26 -23.51
CA LEU A 14 11.02 15.20 -22.54
C LEU A 14 11.76 13.87 -22.60
N GLN A 15 11.06 12.74 -22.74
CA GLN A 15 11.67 11.42 -22.89
C GLN A 15 12.59 11.36 -24.14
N VAL A 16 12.12 11.85 -25.29
CA VAL A 16 12.94 11.89 -26.52
C VAL A 16 14.18 12.77 -26.33
N LEU A 17 14.02 13.96 -25.74
CA LEU A 17 15.15 14.86 -25.47
C LEU A 17 16.18 14.24 -24.52
N ILE A 18 15.73 13.53 -23.48
CA ILE A 18 16.61 12.81 -22.55
C ILE A 18 17.44 11.76 -23.29
N VAL A 19 16.85 10.99 -24.20
CA VAL A 19 17.59 10.00 -24.99
C VAL A 19 18.63 10.68 -25.89
N ILE A 20 18.25 11.74 -26.62
CA ILE A 20 19.15 12.46 -27.52
C ILE A 20 20.34 13.05 -26.75
N VAL A 21 20.07 13.80 -25.67
CA VAL A 21 21.10 14.45 -24.86
C VAL A 21 21.95 13.40 -24.12
N GLY A 22 21.34 12.30 -23.67
CA GLY A 22 22.02 11.19 -23.02
C GLY A 22 23.01 10.47 -23.95
N LEU A 23 22.59 10.16 -25.18
CA LEU A 23 23.49 9.61 -26.21
C LEU A 23 24.62 10.59 -26.54
N GLY A 24 24.30 11.88 -26.67
CA GLY A 24 25.31 12.93 -26.85
C GLY A 24 26.33 12.94 -25.71
N ALA A 25 25.89 12.88 -24.44
CA ALA A 25 26.77 12.86 -23.28
C ALA A 25 27.63 11.59 -23.20
N LEU A 26 27.10 10.44 -23.64
CA LEU A 26 27.80 9.16 -23.64
C LEU A 26 28.91 9.11 -24.68
N LEU A 27 28.60 9.55 -25.91
CA LEU A 27 29.50 9.46 -27.07
C LEU A 27 30.54 10.58 -27.09
N ASN A 28 30.27 11.72 -26.47
CA ASN A 28 31.13 12.89 -26.53
C ASN A 28 32.30 12.80 -25.52
N LYS A 29 33.53 12.85 -26.03
CA LYS A 29 34.79 12.86 -25.24
C LYS A 29 35.41 14.25 -25.08
N SER A 30 34.79 15.29 -25.64
CA SER A 30 35.28 16.68 -25.59
C SER A 30 34.89 17.41 -24.30
N ALA A 31 35.35 18.66 -24.17
CA ALA A 31 34.98 19.58 -23.09
C ALA A 31 33.46 19.89 -23.02
N LEU A 32 32.66 19.48 -24.02
CA LEU A 32 31.21 19.64 -24.00
C LEU A 32 30.50 18.63 -23.07
N LYS A 33 31.14 17.51 -22.73
CA LYS A 33 30.54 16.42 -21.95
C LYS A 33 29.91 16.88 -20.61
N PRO A 34 30.57 17.70 -19.77
CA PRO A 34 29.98 18.16 -18.51
C PRO A 34 28.71 19.00 -18.70
N ARG A 35 28.66 19.81 -19.78
CA ARG A 35 27.47 20.61 -20.12
C ARG A 35 26.31 19.70 -20.53
N LEU A 36 26.58 18.66 -21.32
CA LEU A 36 25.58 17.68 -21.72
C LEU A 36 25.05 16.88 -20.52
N VAL A 37 25.91 16.49 -19.57
CA VAL A 37 25.47 15.84 -18.32
C VAL A 37 24.59 16.76 -17.50
N THR A 38 24.94 18.05 -17.39
CA THR A 38 24.12 19.03 -16.66
C THR A 38 22.75 19.21 -17.32
N ALA A 39 22.71 19.32 -18.65
CA ALA A 39 21.47 19.39 -19.42
C ALA A 39 20.62 18.13 -19.25
N LEU A 40 21.25 16.94 -19.27
CA LEU A 40 20.57 15.67 -19.04
C LEU A 40 19.92 15.62 -17.65
N LEU A 41 20.65 16.01 -16.60
CA LEU A 41 20.12 16.05 -15.25
C LEU A 41 18.94 17.03 -15.13
N ALA A 42 19.03 18.20 -15.76
CA ALA A 42 17.93 19.17 -15.79
C ALA A 42 16.68 18.59 -16.49
N LEU A 43 16.84 17.96 -17.65
CA LEU A 43 15.73 17.32 -18.37
C LEU A 43 15.09 16.19 -17.56
N CYS A 44 15.90 15.32 -16.95
CA CYS A 44 15.43 14.28 -16.01
C CYS A 44 14.63 14.89 -14.86
N THR A 45 15.12 15.99 -14.29
CA THR A 45 14.44 16.70 -13.20
C THR A 45 13.07 17.21 -13.63
N ILE A 46 13.01 17.88 -14.78
CA ILE A 46 11.76 18.42 -15.33
C ILE A 46 10.77 17.27 -15.60
N LEU A 47 11.22 16.18 -16.22
CA LEU A 47 10.37 15.01 -16.46
C LEU A 47 9.79 14.46 -15.16
N VAL A 48 10.63 14.25 -14.15
CA VAL A 48 10.22 13.70 -12.85
C VAL A 48 9.23 14.65 -12.16
N VAL A 49 9.49 15.96 -12.16
CA VAL A 49 8.57 16.96 -11.58
C VAL A 49 7.23 16.96 -12.31
N VAL A 50 7.22 16.93 -13.64
CA VAL A 50 6.00 16.90 -14.45
C VAL A 50 5.22 15.60 -14.19
N ALA A 51 5.90 14.45 -14.19
CA ALA A 51 5.29 13.15 -13.93
C ALA A 51 4.71 13.06 -12.52
N PHE A 52 5.45 13.52 -11.51
CA PHE A 52 5.02 13.52 -10.12
C PHE A 52 3.89 14.51 -9.85
N SER A 53 3.98 15.73 -10.37
CA SER A 53 2.91 16.72 -10.21
C SER A 53 1.61 16.20 -10.80
N SER A 54 1.69 15.51 -11.93
CA SER A 54 0.52 14.91 -12.53
C SER A 54 -0.05 13.74 -11.72
N ASN A 55 0.80 12.85 -11.21
CA ASN A 55 0.35 11.69 -10.42
C ASN A 55 -0.20 12.13 -9.04
N ALA A 56 0.41 13.14 -8.40
CA ALA A 56 -0.08 13.71 -7.15
C ALA A 56 -1.44 14.39 -7.36
N ALA A 57 -1.56 15.22 -8.40
CA ALA A 57 -2.82 15.88 -8.74
C ALA A 57 -3.92 14.87 -9.12
N SER A 58 -3.58 13.77 -9.80
CA SER A 58 -4.55 12.71 -10.09
C SER A 58 -4.97 12.00 -8.82
N ARG A 59 -4.06 11.62 -7.91
CA ARG A 59 -4.40 10.93 -6.66
C ARG A 59 -5.21 11.78 -5.68
N VAL A 60 -4.99 13.10 -5.66
CA VAL A 60 -5.79 14.04 -4.86
C VAL A 60 -7.18 14.27 -5.47
N LYS A 61 -7.33 14.11 -6.79
CA LYS A 61 -8.60 14.30 -7.52
C LYS A 61 -9.32 12.99 -7.84
N ASP A 62 -8.75 11.84 -7.52
CA ASP A 62 -9.31 10.54 -7.88
C ASP A 62 -10.40 10.15 -6.87
N GLY A 63 -11.61 10.68 -7.11
CA GLY A 63 -12.81 10.30 -6.35
C GLY A 63 -13.00 8.78 -6.32
N LYS A 64 -12.61 8.04 -7.37
CA LYS A 64 -12.80 6.58 -7.40
C LYS A 64 -11.92 5.85 -6.39
N GLY A 65 -10.69 6.32 -6.15
CA GLY A 65 -9.81 5.76 -5.13
C GLY A 65 -10.36 5.97 -3.72
N ALA A 66 -10.84 7.18 -3.44
CA ALA A 66 -11.52 7.51 -2.18
C ALA A 66 -12.79 6.66 -2.00
N ALA A 67 -13.61 6.54 -3.05
CA ALA A 67 -14.82 5.74 -3.06
C ALA A 67 -14.57 4.26 -2.73
N VAL A 68 -13.53 3.65 -3.30
CA VAL A 68 -13.17 2.25 -2.99
C VAL A 68 -12.78 2.08 -1.52
N MET A 69 -12.00 3.02 -0.98
CA MET A 69 -11.55 2.98 0.41
C MET A 69 -12.71 3.15 1.39
N GLU A 70 -13.59 4.11 1.16
CA GLU A 70 -14.77 4.37 2.00
C GLU A 70 -15.80 3.24 1.91
N ALA A 71 -16.00 2.67 0.72
CA ALA A 71 -16.81 1.46 0.56
C ALA A 71 -16.22 0.26 1.33
N GLY A 72 -14.89 0.15 1.37
CA GLY A 72 -14.17 -0.83 2.18
C GLY A 72 -14.35 -0.60 3.69
N GLN A 73 -14.35 0.65 4.15
CA GLN A 73 -14.65 1.01 5.54
C GLN A 73 -16.09 0.62 5.90
N SER A 74 -17.05 0.92 5.03
CA SER A 74 -18.44 0.51 5.21
C SER A 74 -18.56 -1.01 5.36
N GLU A 75 -17.90 -1.75 4.47
CA GLU A 75 -17.88 -3.21 4.52
C GLU A 75 -17.26 -3.76 5.80
N PHE A 76 -16.17 -3.15 6.27
CA PHE A 76 -15.51 -3.50 7.53
C PHE A 76 -16.45 -3.32 8.73
N MET A 77 -17.17 -2.21 8.80
CA MET A 77 -18.14 -1.96 9.88
C MET A 77 -19.28 -2.99 9.86
N MET A 78 -19.76 -3.36 8.67
CA MET A 78 -20.79 -4.40 8.52
C MET A 78 -20.32 -5.78 8.97
N ARG A 79 -19.10 -6.18 8.59
CA ARG A 79 -18.49 -7.43 9.06
C ARG A 79 -18.30 -7.44 10.57
N MET A 80 -17.94 -6.30 11.16
CA MET A 80 -17.82 -6.16 12.60
C MET A 80 -19.16 -6.35 13.30
N ALA A 81 -20.23 -5.72 12.79
CA ALA A 81 -21.58 -5.89 13.32
C ALA A 81 -22.05 -7.36 13.23
N ALA A 82 -21.81 -8.02 12.08
CA ALA A 82 -22.13 -9.43 11.89
C ALA A 82 -21.32 -10.34 12.83
N GLY A 83 -20.02 -10.07 13.01
CA GLY A 83 -19.16 -10.77 13.95
C GLY A 83 -19.67 -10.65 15.38
N PHE A 84 -20.02 -9.44 15.84
CA PHE A 84 -20.62 -9.24 17.16
C PHE A 84 -21.93 -10.04 17.32
N LYS A 85 -22.81 -10.00 16.33
CA LYS A 85 -24.08 -10.74 16.34
C LYS A 85 -23.86 -12.25 16.44
N ALA A 86 -22.90 -12.78 15.69
CA ALA A 86 -22.56 -14.20 15.68
C ALA A 86 -21.89 -14.69 16.99
N PHE A 87 -21.33 -13.79 17.79
CA PHE A 87 -20.82 -14.04 19.13
C PHE A 87 -21.90 -13.87 20.22
N SER A 88 -22.84 -12.94 20.05
CA SER A 88 -23.93 -12.70 21.00
C SER A 88 -25.05 -13.73 20.92
N SER A 89 -25.14 -14.51 19.84
CA SER A 89 -26.06 -15.65 19.72
C SER A 89 -25.65 -16.76 20.71
N GLY A 90 -25.99 -16.59 21.98
CA GLY A 90 -25.64 -17.49 23.09
C GLY A 90 -25.24 -16.78 24.40
N ILE A 91 -25.01 -15.46 24.38
CA ILE A 91 -24.70 -14.67 25.59
C ILE A 91 -25.55 -13.39 25.55
N PRO A 92 -26.45 -13.15 26.54
CA PRO A 92 -27.24 -11.94 26.61
C PRO A 92 -26.38 -10.77 27.09
N MET A 93 -25.48 -10.29 26.22
CA MET A 93 -24.80 -9.01 26.40
C MET A 93 -25.59 -7.93 25.66
N ALA A 94 -25.64 -6.74 26.25
CA ALA A 94 -26.42 -5.57 25.86
C ALA A 94 -26.07 -5.02 24.45
N GLY A 95 -26.46 -5.76 23.41
CA GLY A 95 -25.86 -5.70 22.08
C GLY A 95 -26.51 -4.79 21.03
N SER A 96 -27.55 -4.00 21.33
CA SER A 96 -28.17 -3.17 20.27
C SER A 96 -27.40 -1.87 19.98
N LYS A 97 -27.00 -1.12 21.02
CA LYS A 97 -26.40 0.22 20.82
C LYS A 97 -25.05 0.20 20.11
N SER A 98 -24.22 -0.82 20.34
CA SER A 98 -22.90 -0.92 19.69
C SER A 98 -22.99 -1.30 18.22
N THR A 99 -23.94 -2.17 17.84
CA THR A 99 -24.17 -2.52 16.44
C THR A 99 -24.82 -1.36 15.68
N ASP A 100 -25.69 -0.59 16.32
CA ASP A 100 -26.34 0.58 15.71
C ASP A 100 -25.32 1.65 15.31
N GLU A 101 -24.30 1.91 16.13
CA GLU A 101 -23.22 2.85 15.79
C GLU A 101 -22.34 2.35 14.63
N LEU A 102 -22.11 1.03 14.54
CA LEU A 102 -21.41 0.43 13.40
C LEU A 102 -22.21 0.60 12.12
N TYR A 103 -23.53 0.37 12.16
CA TYR A 103 -24.41 0.58 11.02
C TYR A 103 -24.47 2.04 10.57
N LYS A 104 -24.57 3.00 11.50
CA LYS A 104 -24.50 4.44 11.18
C LYS A 104 -23.17 4.81 10.52
N THR A 105 -22.07 4.29 11.05
CA THR A 105 -20.74 4.54 10.48
C THR A 105 -20.61 3.92 9.09
N ALA A 106 -21.13 2.70 8.90
CA ALA A 106 -21.18 2.05 7.61
C ALA A 106 -22.00 2.86 6.58
N ALA A 107 -23.12 3.43 7.01
CA ALA A 107 -24.01 4.23 6.16
C ALA A 107 -23.32 5.52 5.71
N LYS A 108 -22.72 6.25 6.65
CA LYS A 108 -21.96 7.46 6.33
C LYS A 108 -20.79 7.18 5.39
N SER A 109 -20.06 6.08 5.59
CA SER A 109 -18.94 5.71 4.72
C SER A 109 -19.40 5.31 3.32
N ILE A 110 -20.51 4.58 3.15
CA ILE A 110 -20.97 4.21 1.80
C ILE A 110 -21.62 5.39 1.07
N GLU A 111 -22.27 6.30 1.79
CA GLU A 111 -22.81 7.56 1.24
C GLU A 111 -21.68 8.41 0.67
N SER A 112 -20.62 8.65 1.46
CA SER A 112 -19.42 9.35 1.00
C SER A 112 -18.78 8.66 -0.22
N ALA A 113 -18.75 7.32 -0.24
CA ALA A 113 -18.23 6.58 -1.38
C ALA A 113 -19.04 6.81 -2.66
N VAL A 114 -20.37 6.89 -2.54
CA VAL A 114 -21.27 7.17 -3.67
C VAL A 114 -21.13 8.62 -4.12
N ASP A 115 -20.93 9.58 -3.21
CA ASP A 115 -20.67 10.97 -3.58
C ASP A 115 -19.37 11.11 -4.39
N HIS A 116 -18.36 10.30 -4.07
CA HIS A 116 -17.08 10.25 -4.77
C HIS A 116 -17.14 9.56 -6.15
N ASP A 117 -18.01 8.57 -6.36
CA ASP A 117 -18.26 7.93 -7.66
C ASP A 117 -19.78 7.69 -7.91
N PRO A 118 -20.54 8.77 -8.21
CA PRO A 118 -22.01 8.72 -8.23
C PRO A 118 -22.58 7.91 -9.37
N GLN A 119 -21.76 7.50 -10.35
CA GLN A 119 -22.19 6.65 -11.46
C GLN A 119 -21.91 5.16 -11.21
N SER A 120 -21.27 4.81 -10.09
CA SER A 120 -20.96 3.42 -9.77
C SER A 120 -22.20 2.67 -9.28
N LEU A 121 -22.76 1.83 -10.16
CA LEU A 121 -23.88 0.95 -9.82
C LEU A 121 -23.53 -0.02 -8.67
N ALA A 122 -22.27 -0.47 -8.59
CA ALA A 122 -21.82 -1.37 -7.53
C ALA A 122 -21.86 -0.70 -6.14
N LEU A 123 -21.42 0.56 -6.04
CA LEU A 123 -21.51 1.33 -4.78
C LEU A 123 -22.95 1.59 -4.40
N ARG A 124 -23.78 1.95 -5.39
CA ARG A 124 -25.21 2.15 -5.19
C ARG A 124 -25.91 0.88 -4.69
N LEU A 125 -25.55 -0.27 -5.24
CA LEU A 125 -26.06 -1.56 -4.78
C LEU A 125 -25.68 -1.85 -3.33
N LYS A 126 -24.42 -1.60 -2.93
CA LYS A 126 -23.99 -1.73 -1.53
C LYS A 126 -24.78 -0.80 -0.59
N GLN A 127 -25.02 0.45 -0.99
CA GLN A 127 -25.83 1.42 -0.23
C GLN A 127 -27.27 0.95 -0.05
N VAL A 128 -27.91 0.45 -1.11
CA VAL A 128 -29.29 -0.06 -1.04
C VAL A 128 -29.38 -1.31 -0.16
N VAL A 129 -28.43 -2.24 -0.26
CA VAL A 129 -28.37 -3.42 0.62
C VAL A 129 -28.20 -3.00 2.08
N LEU A 130 -27.32 -2.03 2.36
CA LEU A 130 -27.16 -1.50 3.71
C LEU A 130 -28.44 -0.86 4.25
N ALA A 131 -29.14 -0.07 3.43
CA ALA A 131 -30.41 0.53 3.77
C ALA A 131 -31.49 -0.54 4.06
N ALA A 132 -31.47 -1.66 3.33
CA ALA A 132 -32.36 -2.78 3.56
C ALA A 132 -32.07 -3.50 4.89
N GLU A 133 -30.80 -3.74 5.19
CA GLU A 133 -30.34 -4.40 6.43
C GLU A 133 -30.61 -3.55 7.68
N THR A 134 -30.52 -2.22 7.54
CA THR A 134 -30.74 -1.27 8.65
C THR A 134 -32.18 -0.79 8.77
N GLY A 135 -32.99 -0.94 7.73
CA GLY A 135 -34.35 -0.42 7.64
C GLY A 135 -34.45 1.09 7.46
N VAL A 136 -33.35 1.80 7.22
CA VAL A 136 -33.30 3.27 7.11
C VAL A 136 -33.15 3.68 5.65
N GLY A 137 -34.10 4.46 5.12
CA GLY A 137 -34.01 5.05 3.77
C GLY A 137 -34.13 4.08 2.59
N PHE A 138 -34.49 2.81 2.83
CA PHE A 138 -34.45 1.77 1.79
C PHE A 138 -35.27 2.10 0.53
N ALA A 139 -36.49 2.62 0.69
CA ALA A 139 -37.36 2.95 -0.44
C ALA A 139 -36.78 4.06 -1.32
N ASP A 140 -36.23 5.10 -0.70
CA ASP A 140 -35.61 6.23 -1.40
C ASP A 140 -34.35 5.77 -2.15
N GLU A 141 -33.52 4.94 -1.50
CA GLU A 141 -32.29 4.47 -2.09
C GLU A 141 -32.54 3.54 -3.28
N LEU A 142 -33.54 2.65 -3.17
CA LEU A 142 -33.98 1.76 -4.24
C LEU A 142 -34.56 2.54 -5.43
N ALA A 143 -35.37 3.56 -5.17
CA ALA A 143 -35.94 4.40 -6.22
C ALA A 143 -34.85 5.10 -7.03
N ALA A 144 -33.86 5.69 -6.37
CA ALA A 144 -32.78 6.39 -7.06
C ALA A 144 -31.80 5.45 -7.81
N MET A 145 -31.71 4.16 -7.45
CA MET A 145 -30.96 3.17 -8.25
C MET A 145 -31.47 3.05 -9.70
N ARG A 146 -32.79 3.17 -9.92
CA ARG A 146 -33.39 3.09 -11.28
C ARG A 146 -32.97 4.24 -12.19
N GLY A 147 -32.52 5.37 -11.62
CA GLY A 147 -32.07 6.55 -12.37
C GLY A 147 -30.66 6.45 -12.94
N TYR A 148 -29.94 5.35 -12.70
CA TYR A 148 -28.58 5.16 -13.19
C TYR A 148 -28.54 4.85 -14.69
N LYS A 149 -27.53 5.37 -15.39
CA LYS A 149 -27.35 5.17 -16.84
C LYS A 149 -26.86 3.77 -17.23
N ASP A 150 -26.45 2.95 -16.25
CA ASP A 150 -25.98 1.58 -16.49
C ASP A 150 -27.17 0.69 -16.91
N GLU A 151 -27.02 -0.06 -18.01
CA GLU A 151 -28.06 -0.95 -18.54
C GLU A 151 -28.48 -2.05 -17.55
N ARG A 152 -27.65 -2.33 -16.54
CA ARG A 152 -27.95 -3.29 -15.47
C ARG A 152 -28.75 -2.68 -14.33
N ALA A 153 -28.90 -1.35 -14.25
CA ALA A 153 -29.56 -0.67 -13.15
C ALA A 153 -31.01 -1.12 -12.96
N GLY A 154 -31.78 -1.24 -14.05
CA GLY A 154 -33.15 -1.75 -14.01
C GLY A 154 -33.23 -3.17 -13.45
N ARG A 155 -32.44 -4.09 -14.01
CA ARG A 155 -32.36 -5.50 -13.55
C ARG A 155 -31.90 -5.61 -12.09
N SER A 156 -31.00 -4.74 -11.65
CA SER A 156 -30.50 -4.69 -10.27
C SER A 156 -31.57 -4.19 -9.30
N SER A 157 -32.30 -3.14 -9.69
CA SER A 157 -33.42 -2.63 -8.89
C SER A 157 -34.54 -3.66 -8.77
N ASP A 158 -34.92 -4.32 -9.88
CA ASP A 158 -35.96 -5.35 -9.88
C ASP A 158 -35.56 -6.57 -9.04
N LEU A 159 -34.27 -6.92 -9.05
CA LEU A 159 -33.72 -7.95 -8.17
C LEU A 159 -33.88 -7.58 -6.68
N ILE A 160 -33.49 -6.37 -6.30
CA ILE A 160 -33.61 -5.90 -4.91
C ILE A 160 -35.08 -5.84 -4.47
N ASP A 161 -35.96 -5.34 -5.33
CA ASP A 161 -37.42 -5.33 -5.09
C ASP A 161 -37.96 -6.75 -4.88
N ALA A 162 -37.55 -7.71 -5.72
CA ALA A 162 -37.99 -9.10 -5.61
C ALA A 162 -37.52 -9.77 -4.30
N ILE A 163 -36.29 -9.49 -3.87
CA ILE A 163 -35.71 -10.09 -2.67
C ILE A 163 -36.24 -9.43 -1.38
N TYR A 164 -36.19 -8.10 -1.27
CA TYR A 164 -36.45 -7.42 0.00
C TYR A 164 -37.91 -6.98 0.19
N LEU A 165 -38.61 -6.57 -0.89
CA LEU A 165 -40.00 -6.11 -0.82
C LEU A 165 -40.98 -7.25 -1.08
N LYS A 166 -40.88 -7.91 -2.24
CA LYS A 166 -41.81 -8.99 -2.64
C LYS A 166 -41.51 -10.31 -1.93
N LYS A 167 -40.27 -10.52 -1.50
CA LYS A 167 -39.77 -11.73 -0.83
C LYS A 167 -40.12 -13.02 -1.58
N THR A 168 -40.05 -12.97 -2.91
CA THR A 168 -40.36 -14.11 -3.78
C THR A 168 -39.51 -14.06 -5.03
N LEU A 169 -38.93 -15.21 -5.39
CA LEU A 169 -38.14 -15.37 -6.62
C LEU A 169 -38.34 -16.78 -7.17
N LYS A 170 -38.59 -16.94 -8.47
CA LYS A 170 -38.71 -18.29 -9.06
C LYS A 170 -37.32 -18.91 -9.25
N ALA A 171 -37.23 -20.24 -9.27
CA ALA A 171 -35.95 -20.95 -9.44
C ALA A 171 -35.15 -20.51 -10.68
N PRO A 172 -35.74 -20.29 -11.88
CA PRO A 172 -34.99 -19.79 -13.05
C PRO A 172 -34.47 -18.36 -12.87
N GLU A 173 -35.22 -17.51 -12.18
CA GLU A 173 -34.84 -16.12 -11.86
C GLU A 173 -33.72 -16.08 -10.83
N SER A 174 -33.61 -17.10 -9.96
CA SER A 174 -32.55 -17.17 -8.95
C SER A 174 -31.16 -17.35 -9.56
N VAL A 175 -31.07 -18.07 -10.70
CA VAL A 175 -29.80 -18.28 -11.41
C VAL A 175 -29.31 -16.98 -12.04
N SER A 176 -30.21 -16.22 -12.69
CA SER A 176 -29.86 -14.93 -13.28
C SER A 176 -29.56 -13.87 -12.21
N ALA A 177 -30.27 -13.91 -11.07
CA ALA A 177 -29.98 -13.09 -9.91
C ALA A 177 -28.56 -13.31 -9.37
N LEU A 178 -28.17 -14.57 -9.14
CA LEU A 178 -26.83 -14.91 -8.64
C LEU A 178 -25.72 -14.48 -9.62
N ALA A 179 -25.94 -14.67 -10.92
CA ALA A 179 -25.00 -14.24 -11.95
C ALA A 179 -24.84 -12.71 -11.98
N LEU A 180 -25.95 -11.96 -11.84
CA LEU A 180 -25.92 -10.49 -11.78
C LEU A 180 -25.19 -9.99 -10.53
N ILE A 181 -25.40 -10.64 -9.37
CA ILE A 181 -24.67 -10.33 -8.14
C ILE A 181 -23.16 -10.52 -8.34
N ASP A 182 -22.75 -11.64 -8.93
CA ASP A 182 -21.34 -11.95 -9.20
C ASP A 182 -20.70 -10.99 -10.21
N GLU A 183 -21.48 -10.46 -11.14
CA GLU A 183 -21.04 -9.45 -12.10
C GLU A 183 -20.83 -8.06 -11.46
N LEU A 184 -21.71 -7.67 -10.53
CA LEU A 184 -21.71 -6.33 -9.93
C LEU A 184 -20.80 -6.21 -8.70
N ILE A 185 -20.73 -7.27 -7.89
CA ILE A 185 -19.94 -7.31 -6.66
C ILE A 185 -19.08 -8.56 -6.69
N SER A 186 -17.79 -8.37 -6.97
CA SER A 186 -16.85 -9.48 -7.13
C SER A 186 -16.66 -10.33 -5.87
N SER A 187 -16.88 -9.73 -4.68
CA SER A 187 -16.59 -10.35 -3.39
C SER A 187 -17.07 -9.46 -2.24
N GLY A 188 -17.11 -10.03 -1.03
CA GLY A 188 -17.28 -9.26 0.20
C GLY A 188 -18.63 -9.44 0.88
N PHE A 189 -18.82 -8.76 2.01
CA PHE A 189 -20.01 -8.89 2.86
C PHE A 189 -21.32 -8.72 2.08
N TYR A 190 -21.42 -7.64 1.31
CA TYR A 190 -22.64 -7.29 0.56
C TYR A 190 -23.06 -8.37 -0.45
N ARG A 191 -22.07 -9.05 -1.06
CA ARG A 191 -22.30 -10.16 -1.97
C ARG A 191 -22.91 -11.35 -1.24
N GLU A 192 -22.33 -11.74 -0.11
CA GLU A 192 -22.79 -12.90 0.66
C GLU A 192 -24.21 -12.69 1.20
N VAL A 193 -24.52 -11.49 1.71
CA VAL A 193 -25.88 -11.14 2.17
C VAL A 193 -26.90 -11.25 1.03
N LEU A 194 -26.58 -10.72 -0.15
CA LEU A 194 -27.46 -10.82 -1.31
C LEU A 194 -27.70 -12.27 -1.73
N LYS A 195 -26.66 -13.11 -1.73
CA LYS A 195 -26.80 -14.54 -2.07
C LYS A 195 -27.68 -15.28 -1.07
N LEU A 196 -27.49 -15.04 0.23
CA LEU A 196 -28.32 -15.61 1.28
C LEU A 196 -29.79 -15.27 1.08
N GLU A 197 -30.09 -13.99 0.83
CA GLU A 197 -31.48 -13.57 0.63
C GLU A 197 -32.07 -14.16 -0.67
N VAL A 198 -31.30 -14.30 -1.76
CA VAL A 198 -31.73 -15.02 -2.97
C VAL A 198 -32.09 -16.48 -2.66
N TYR A 199 -31.24 -17.21 -1.94
CA TYR A 199 -31.51 -18.62 -1.61
C TYR A 199 -32.77 -18.76 -0.74
N LYS A 200 -32.96 -17.84 0.20
CA LYS A 200 -34.12 -17.77 1.08
C LYS A 200 -35.41 -17.50 0.30
N VAL A 201 -35.45 -16.48 -0.55
CA VAL A 201 -36.69 -16.12 -1.28
C VAL A 201 -37.01 -17.04 -2.45
N SER A 202 -36.03 -17.82 -2.91
CA SER A 202 -36.23 -18.84 -3.96
C SER A 202 -36.61 -20.22 -3.41
N GLY A 203 -36.74 -20.37 -2.09
CA GLY A 203 -37.12 -21.64 -1.45
C GLY A 203 -36.02 -22.71 -1.46
N GLN A 204 -34.77 -22.34 -1.73
CA GLN A 204 -33.63 -23.26 -1.75
C GLN A 204 -33.09 -23.53 -0.34
N GLN A 205 -33.94 -24.04 0.56
CA GLN A 205 -33.65 -24.13 2.00
C GLN A 205 -32.31 -24.83 2.30
N LYS A 206 -32.03 -25.96 1.65
CA LYS A 206 -30.78 -26.71 1.86
C LYS A 206 -29.52 -25.89 1.49
N VAL A 207 -29.58 -25.12 0.41
CA VAL A 207 -28.48 -24.27 -0.04
C VAL A 207 -28.36 -23.05 0.87
N TYR A 208 -29.49 -22.48 1.29
CA TYR A 208 -29.54 -21.40 2.27
C TYR A 208 -28.90 -21.82 3.60
N ASP A 209 -29.27 -22.96 4.17
CA ASP A 209 -28.77 -23.42 5.46
C ASP A 209 -27.24 -23.63 5.43
N GLN A 210 -26.73 -24.19 4.33
CA GLN A 210 -25.30 -24.35 4.11
C GLN A 210 -24.60 -23.00 4.00
N ALA A 211 -25.08 -22.11 3.12
CA ALA A 211 -24.50 -20.79 2.90
C ALA A 211 -24.57 -19.92 4.18
N ALA A 212 -25.65 -20.02 4.95
CA ALA A 212 -25.83 -19.29 6.20
C ALA A 212 -24.85 -19.78 7.27
N THR A 213 -24.56 -21.08 7.32
CA THR A 213 -23.54 -21.65 8.19
C THR A 213 -22.15 -21.14 7.81
N GLU A 214 -21.79 -21.21 6.52
CA GLU A 214 -20.51 -20.70 6.00
C GLU A 214 -20.33 -19.20 6.29
N TYR A 215 -21.38 -18.40 6.10
CA TYR A 215 -21.40 -16.98 6.40
C TYR A 215 -21.21 -16.68 7.90
N ASN A 216 -21.90 -17.41 8.79
CA ASN A 216 -21.79 -17.23 10.23
C ASN A 216 -20.42 -17.64 10.75
N ASP A 217 -19.87 -18.75 10.27
CA ASP A 217 -18.53 -19.21 10.64
C ASP A 217 -17.46 -18.24 10.12
N GLY A 218 -17.61 -17.73 8.90
CA GLY A 218 -16.77 -16.66 8.36
C GLY A 218 -16.81 -15.38 9.21
N SER A 219 -18.00 -14.96 9.64
CA SER A 219 -18.19 -13.78 10.51
C SER A 219 -17.55 -13.96 11.89
N ARG A 220 -17.65 -15.15 12.49
CA ARG A 220 -16.96 -15.50 13.74
C ARG A 220 -15.46 -15.50 13.57
N LEU A 221 -14.95 -16.12 12.50
CA LEU A 221 -13.53 -16.18 12.20
C LEU A 221 -12.95 -14.78 11.99
N PHE A 222 -13.66 -13.90 11.27
CA PHE A 222 -13.30 -12.49 11.13
C PHE A 222 -13.18 -11.79 12.49
N ALA A 223 -14.17 -11.94 13.37
CA ALA A 223 -14.14 -11.32 14.70
C ALA A 223 -13.00 -11.88 15.57
N VAL A 224 -12.73 -13.19 15.55
CA VAL A 224 -11.57 -13.79 16.24
C VAL A 224 -10.25 -13.23 15.71
N ARG A 225 -10.09 -13.15 14.39
CA ARG A 225 -8.90 -12.56 13.74
C ARG A 225 -8.72 -11.11 14.13
N LEU A 226 -9.80 -10.33 14.16
CA LEU A 226 -9.77 -8.92 14.54
C LEU A 226 -9.34 -8.73 15.99
N VAL A 227 -9.89 -9.51 16.93
CA VAL A 227 -9.45 -9.50 18.34
C VAL A 227 -7.99 -9.90 18.45
N GLY A 228 -7.57 -10.95 17.75
CA GLY A 228 -6.16 -11.36 17.69
C GLY A 228 -5.24 -10.25 17.19
N LEU A 229 -5.60 -9.56 16.11
CA LEU A 229 -4.87 -8.41 15.59
C LEU A 229 -4.78 -7.26 16.60
N MET A 230 -5.88 -6.95 17.28
CA MET A 230 -5.89 -5.91 18.31
C MET A 230 -4.97 -6.25 19.48
N LEU A 231 -4.95 -7.51 19.92
CA LEU A 231 -4.03 -7.98 20.97
C LEU A 231 -2.57 -7.91 20.52
N VAL A 232 -2.27 -8.34 19.29
CA VAL A 232 -0.92 -8.24 18.72
C VAL A 232 -0.48 -6.79 18.63
N LEU A 233 -1.36 -5.88 18.17
CA LEU A 233 -1.06 -4.45 18.07
C LEU A 233 -0.85 -3.82 19.45
N ALA A 234 -1.70 -4.14 20.43
CA ALA A 234 -1.58 -3.65 21.80
C ALA A 234 -0.29 -4.13 22.47
N PHE A 235 0.02 -5.43 22.34
CA PHE A 235 1.28 -6.00 22.82
C PHE A 235 2.48 -5.35 22.15
N SER A 236 2.43 -5.19 20.82
CA SER A 236 3.52 -4.58 20.05
C SER A 236 3.73 -3.12 20.43
N GLY A 237 2.64 -2.38 20.65
CA GLY A 237 2.67 -1.01 21.15
C GLY A 237 3.28 -0.93 22.55
N PHE A 238 2.89 -1.81 23.46
CA PHE A 238 3.44 -1.87 24.82
C PHE A 238 4.95 -2.16 24.82
N VAL A 239 5.39 -3.20 24.10
CA VAL A 239 6.81 -3.51 23.92
C VAL A 239 7.53 -2.34 23.26
N GLY A 240 6.93 -1.72 22.24
CA GLY A 240 7.46 -0.56 21.56
C GLY A 240 7.72 0.63 22.49
N ILE A 241 6.78 0.94 23.39
CA ILE A 241 6.94 2.01 24.39
C ILE A 241 8.12 1.70 25.31
N ILE A 242 8.26 0.44 25.76
CA ILE A 242 9.41 0.03 26.58
C ILE A 242 10.73 0.21 25.82
N VAL A 243 10.78 -0.23 24.55
CA VAL A 243 11.97 -0.07 23.69
C VAL A 243 12.35 1.40 23.55
N LEU A 244 11.38 2.27 23.29
CA LEU A 244 11.61 3.72 23.17
C LEU A 244 12.06 4.34 24.49
N ALA A 245 11.46 3.96 25.61
CA ALA A 245 11.86 4.44 26.94
C ALA A 245 13.30 4.04 27.27
N VAL A 246 13.67 2.78 27.02
CA VAL A 246 15.06 2.30 27.18
C VAL A 246 16.01 3.06 26.25
N GLN A 247 15.59 3.32 25.00
CA GLN A 247 16.38 4.06 24.02
C GLN A 247 16.60 5.53 24.43
N LEU A 248 15.63 6.17 25.07
CA LEU A 248 15.72 7.56 25.54
C LEU A 248 16.55 7.69 26.83
N VAL A 249 16.46 6.71 27.74
CA VAL A 249 17.07 6.78 29.07
C VAL A 249 18.47 6.18 29.10
N LYS A 250 18.68 5.01 28.49
CA LYS A 250 19.90 4.21 28.68
C LYS A 250 20.94 4.36 27.57
N LEU A 251 20.54 4.79 26.38
CA LEU A 251 21.44 4.78 25.23
C LEU A 251 22.12 6.15 25.00
N PRO A 252 23.43 6.16 24.66
CA PRO A 252 24.17 7.39 24.41
C PRO A 252 23.49 8.27 23.36
N ARG A 253 23.35 9.57 23.68
CA ARG A 253 22.79 10.58 22.76
C ARG A 253 23.73 10.89 21.59
N ASN A 254 25.04 10.73 21.79
CA ASN A 254 26.02 10.82 20.72
C ASN A 254 25.93 9.59 19.82
N LEU A 255 25.55 9.80 18.57
CA LEU A 255 25.26 8.75 17.60
C LEU A 255 26.53 8.21 16.93
N SER A 256 27.47 9.09 16.59
CA SER A 256 28.74 8.74 15.95
C SER A 256 29.90 9.62 16.43
N ASP A 257 31.08 9.00 16.48
CA ASP A 257 32.40 9.57 16.73
C ASP A 257 33.32 9.33 15.50
N GLN A 258 34.54 9.85 15.50
CA GLN A 258 35.45 9.71 14.33
C GLN A 258 35.71 8.26 13.90
N VAL A 259 35.86 7.34 14.85
CA VAL A 259 36.14 5.92 14.57
C VAL A 259 34.93 5.24 13.94
N THR A 260 33.74 5.56 14.43
CA THR A 260 32.49 4.99 13.96
C THR A 260 32.00 5.63 12.66
N LEU A 261 32.34 6.90 12.40
CA LEU A 261 32.03 7.59 11.14
C LEU A 261 32.63 6.88 9.92
N ALA A 262 33.86 6.37 10.02
CA ALA A 262 34.50 5.63 8.93
C ALA A 262 33.74 4.33 8.58
N GLN A 263 33.03 3.76 9.54
CA GLN A 263 32.22 2.55 9.36
C GLN A 263 30.84 2.82 8.77
N ILE A 264 30.41 4.08 8.73
CA ILE A 264 29.08 4.52 8.31
C ILE A 264 29.13 5.22 6.94
N ARG A 265 30.14 6.07 6.72
CA ARG A 265 30.25 6.86 5.50
C ARG A 265 30.41 5.98 4.26
N ALA A 266 29.95 6.50 3.13
CA ALA A 266 30.21 5.90 1.83
C ALA A 266 31.73 5.80 1.60
N PRO A 267 32.22 4.81 0.83
CA PRO A 267 33.65 4.64 0.53
C PRO A 267 34.40 5.90 0.07
N ALA A 268 33.70 6.81 -0.59
CA ALA A 268 34.24 8.11 -0.98
C ALA A 268 33.16 9.18 -0.88
N ALA A 269 33.57 10.44 -0.82
CA ALA A 269 32.67 11.58 -0.99
C ALA A 269 32.24 11.68 -2.45
N TYR A 270 31.11 11.06 -2.82
CA TYR A 270 30.64 11.02 -4.20
C TYR A 270 30.29 12.40 -4.80
N GLY A 271 29.98 13.37 -3.95
CA GLY A 271 29.52 14.70 -4.36
C GLY A 271 28.05 14.71 -4.79
N PHE A 272 27.45 15.90 -4.78
CA PHE A 272 26.02 16.10 -5.05
C PHE A 272 25.59 15.53 -6.40
N THR A 273 26.35 15.83 -7.47
CA THR A 273 25.98 15.44 -8.84
C THR A 273 25.82 13.93 -9.02
N LYS A 274 26.67 13.12 -8.40
CA LYS A 274 26.57 11.64 -8.51
C LYS A 274 25.39 11.11 -7.71
N VAL A 275 25.22 11.57 -6.48
CA VAL A 275 24.10 11.16 -5.62
C VAL A 275 22.76 11.56 -6.25
N TYR A 276 22.66 12.81 -6.68
CA TYR A 276 21.50 13.34 -7.38
C TYR A 276 21.24 12.60 -8.70
N GLY A 277 22.28 12.37 -9.49
CA GLY A 277 22.20 11.66 -10.77
C GLY A 277 21.66 10.24 -10.64
N VAL A 278 22.02 9.51 -9.58
CA VAL A 278 21.49 8.18 -9.28
C VAL A 278 20.00 8.25 -8.94
N LEU A 279 19.61 9.15 -8.02
CA LEU A 279 18.21 9.28 -7.59
C LEU A 279 17.31 9.75 -8.74
N ILE A 280 17.70 10.80 -9.46
CA ILE A 280 16.89 11.32 -10.56
C ILE A 280 16.91 10.38 -11.75
N GLY A 281 18.02 9.70 -12.01
CA GLY A 281 18.11 8.68 -13.07
C GLY A 281 17.17 7.50 -12.82
N TRP A 282 17.07 7.05 -11.57
CA TRP A 282 16.11 6.02 -11.17
C TRP A 282 14.65 6.47 -11.41
N LEU A 283 14.27 7.64 -10.89
CA LEU A 283 12.90 8.15 -11.05
C LEU A 283 12.54 8.46 -12.52
N THR A 284 13.52 8.92 -13.30
CA THR A 284 13.38 9.05 -14.75
C THR A 284 13.12 7.69 -15.38
N PHE A 285 13.89 6.66 -15.03
CA PHE A 285 13.72 5.32 -15.59
C PHE A 285 12.31 4.76 -15.33
N GLU A 286 11.77 4.94 -14.12
CA GLU A 286 10.38 4.57 -13.80
C GLU A 286 9.36 5.31 -14.70
N SER A 287 9.63 6.59 -14.99
CA SER A 287 8.78 7.39 -15.88
C SER A 287 8.80 6.88 -17.33
N PHE A 288 9.89 6.27 -17.79
CA PHE A 288 9.97 5.61 -19.10
C PHE A 288 9.22 4.28 -19.16
N LEU A 289 9.09 3.58 -18.03
CA LEU A 289 8.35 2.32 -17.96
C LEU A 289 6.84 2.51 -17.82
N SER A 290 6.39 3.64 -17.26
CA SER A 290 4.96 3.90 -17.01
C SER A 290 4.08 3.73 -18.27
N PRO A 291 4.50 4.16 -19.49
CA PRO A 291 3.75 3.88 -20.70
C PRO A 291 3.61 2.41 -21.07
N ALA A 292 4.70 1.65 -20.97
CA ALA A 292 4.67 0.21 -21.20
C ALA A 292 3.70 -0.47 -20.22
N PHE A 293 3.76 -0.13 -18.93
CA PHE A 293 2.84 -0.69 -17.94
C PHE A 293 1.38 -0.33 -18.20
N SER A 294 1.11 0.92 -18.59
CA SER A 294 -0.26 1.37 -18.88
C SER A 294 -0.85 0.66 -20.10
N PHE A 295 -0.01 0.36 -21.10
CA PHE A 295 -0.39 -0.44 -22.27
C PHE A 295 -0.63 -1.91 -21.91
N LEU A 296 0.17 -2.49 -21.02
CA LEU A 296 0.03 -3.87 -20.53
C LEU A 296 -1.18 -4.04 -19.60
N LEU A 297 -1.55 -3.01 -18.83
CA LEU A 297 -2.55 -3.10 -17.75
C LEU A 297 -3.94 -3.62 -18.18
N PRO A 298 -4.54 -3.23 -19.33
CA PRO A 298 -5.82 -3.79 -19.78
C PRO A 298 -5.74 -5.29 -20.12
N TYR A 299 -4.63 -5.76 -20.69
CA TYR A 299 -4.41 -7.18 -20.96
C TYR A 299 -4.22 -7.98 -19.66
N LEU A 300 -3.64 -7.35 -18.65
CA LEU A 300 -3.52 -7.90 -17.31
C LEU A 300 -4.87 -7.96 -16.59
N LYS A 301 -5.66 -6.88 -16.66
CA LYS A 301 -7.02 -6.77 -16.09
C LYS A 301 -8.06 -7.64 -16.80
N GLY A 302 -7.86 -7.96 -18.07
CA GLY A 302 -8.78 -8.76 -18.87
C GLY A 302 -8.57 -10.28 -18.80
N GLY A 303 -7.48 -10.79 -18.20
CA GLY A 303 -7.13 -12.21 -18.39
C GLY A 303 -6.23 -12.90 -17.36
N VAL A 304 -5.55 -12.20 -16.44
CA VAL A 304 -4.71 -12.89 -15.44
C VAL A 304 -5.56 -13.21 -14.20
N LYS A 305 -6.35 -14.29 -14.29
CA LYS A 305 -7.04 -14.87 -13.13
C LYS A 305 -6.12 -15.72 -12.26
N ASP A 306 -4.96 -16.12 -12.80
CA ASP A 306 -4.00 -16.93 -12.07
C ASP A 306 -3.21 -16.07 -11.06
N PRO A 307 -3.39 -16.32 -9.75
CA PRO A 307 -2.71 -15.59 -8.68
C PRO A 307 -1.18 -15.73 -8.74
N LEU A 308 -0.67 -16.86 -9.23
CA LEU A 308 0.76 -17.10 -9.36
C LEU A 308 1.36 -16.18 -10.43
N ILE A 309 0.69 -16.06 -11.58
CA ILE A 309 1.12 -15.17 -12.66
C ILE A 309 1.10 -13.72 -12.15
N LEU A 310 0.07 -13.34 -11.39
CA LEU A 310 -0.04 -12.01 -10.81
C LEU A 310 1.09 -11.72 -9.81
N ALA A 311 1.48 -12.70 -8.99
CA ALA A 311 2.60 -12.58 -8.05
C ALA A 311 3.93 -12.39 -8.78
N LEU A 312 4.20 -13.25 -9.78
CA LEU A 312 5.41 -13.20 -10.60
C LEU A 312 5.52 -11.90 -11.37
N LEU A 313 4.40 -11.43 -11.91
CA LEU A 313 4.34 -10.15 -12.59
C LEU A 313 4.63 -9.00 -11.63
N THR A 314 3.98 -8.96 -10.46
CA THR A 314 4.22 -7.92 -9.44
C THR A 314 5.70 -7.88 -9.05
N MET A 315 6.30 -9.05 -8.82
CA MET A 315 7.73 -9.18 -8.54
C MET A 315 8.60 -8.66 -9.71
N THR A 316 8.26 -9.04 -10.94
CA THR A 316 9.00 -8.62 -12.14
C THR A 316 8.93 -7.11 -12.33
N ILE A 317 7.74 -6.53 -12.20
CA ILE A 317 7.53 -5.08 -12.25
C ILE A 317 8.41 -4.39 -11.22
N TYR A 318 8.37 -4.85 -9.96
CA TYR A 318 9.15 -4.26 -8.87
C TYR A 318 10.67 -4.30 -9.15
N LEU A 319 11.18 -5.45 -9.59
CA LEU A 319 12.60 -5.61 -9.91
C LEU A 319 13.01 -4.71 -11.08
N VAL A 320 12.20 -4.70 -12.14
CA VAL A 320 12.46 -3.88 -13.33
C VAL A 320 12.48 -2.40 -12.98
N THR A 321 11.62 -1.91 -12.08
CA THR A 321 11.62 -0.49 -11.68
C THR A 321 12.72 -0.13 -10.69
N ASN A 322 13.08 -1.01 -9.75
CA ASN A 322 13.97 -0.65 -8.63
C ASN A 322 15.43 -1.09 -8.80
N VAL A 323 15.73 -2.22 -9.44
CA VAL A 323 17.11 -2.69 -9.65
C VAL A 323 17.97 -1.68 -10.44
N PRO A 324 17.46 -0.94 -11.44
CA PRO A 324 18.21 0.11 -12.12
C PRO A 324 18.80 1.16 -11.18
N SER A 325 18.14 1.49 -10.06
CA SER A 325 18.68 2.41 -9.06
C SER A 325 20.00 1.92 -8.46
N LEU A 326 20.09 0.62 -8.18
CA LEU A 326 21.26 -0.04 -7.61
C LEU A 326 22.37 -0.17 -8.66
N ILE A 327 22.01 -0.45 -9.91
CA ILE A 327 22.94 -0.46 -11.05
C ILE A 327 23.53 0.94 -11.25
N LEU A 328 22.70 1.99 -11.24
CA LEU A 328 23.17 3.36 -11.37
C LEU A 328 24.10 3.74 -10.20
N ALA A 329 23.73 3.42 -8.95
CA ALA A 329 24.57 3.63 -7.79
C ALA A 329 25.94 2.94 -7.93
N TRP A 330 25.93 1.69 -8.41
CA TRP A 330 27.15 0.93 -8.67
C TRP A 330 28.01 1.58 -9.74
N LEU A 331 27.47 1.84 -10.93
CA LEU A 331 28.24 2.30 -12.08
C LEU A 331 28.76 3.73 -11.91
N ILE A 332 27.94 4.63 -11.36
CA ILE A 332 28.25 6.07 -11.30
C ILE A 332 29.13 6.42 -10.09
N ALA A 333 28.89 5.76 -8.95
CA ALA A 333 29.46 6.19 -7.67
C ALA A 333 30.35 5.14 -7.02
N ILE A 334 29.90 3.89 -6.88
CA ILE A 334 30.61 2.89 -6.08
C ILE A 334 31.78 2.26 -6.84
N LYS A 335 31.57 1.73 -8.06
CA LYS A 335 32.58 1.04 -8.85
C LYS A 335 33.88 1.84 -9.02
N PRO A 336 33.86 3.17 -9.27
CA PRO A 336 35.08 3.98 -9.37
C PRO A 336 35.92 4.04 -8.09
N THR A 337 35.39 3.66 -6.93
CA THR A 337 36.14 3.64 -5.66
C THR A 337 36.98 2.38 -5.46
N GLY A 338 36.76 1.35 -6.28
CA GLY A 338 37.41 0.04 -6.12
C GLY A 338 36.87 -0.83 -4.98
N VAL A 339 35.93 -0.32 -4.16
CA VAL A 339 35.32 -1.07 -3.06
C VAL A 339 34.18 -1.95 -3.59
N GLY A 340 34.12 -3.20 -3.11
CA GLY A 340 33.04 -4.13 -3.44
C GLY A 340 31.66 -3.63 -3.01
N PHE A 341 30.61 -3.96 -3.78
CA PHE A 341 29.27 -3.40 -3.59
C PHE A 341 28.73 -3.57 -2.16
N LEU A 342 28.80 -4.79 -1.60
CA LEU A 342 28.25 -5.08 -0.27
C LEU A 342 28.90 -4.26 0.84
N GLU A 343 30.23 -4.05 0.77
CA GLU A 343 30.96 -3.23 1.74
C GLU A 343 30.72 -1.73 1.50
N ALA A 344 30.50 -1.31 0.24
CA ALA A 344 30.15 0.06 -0.06
C ALA A 344 28.80 0.46 0.55
N VAL A 345 27.80 -0.43 0.46
CA VAL A 345 26.46 -0.21 1.02
C VAL A 345 26.36 -0.60 2.50
N LYS A 346 27.44 -1.10 3.11
CA LYS A 346 27.49 -1.53 4.52
C LYS A 346 26.52 -2.67 4.84
N LEU A 347 26.34 -3.62 3.91
CA LEU A 347 25.66 -4.87 4.19
C LEU A 347 26.61 -5.82 4.93
N ARG A 348 26.48 -5.88 6.27
CA ARG A 348 27.41 -6.61 7.14
C ARG A 348 26.67 -7.52 8.12
N TRP A 349 27.01 -8.81 8.12
CA TRP A 349 26.48 -9.80 9.07
C TRP A 349 27.09 -9.70 10.48
N ARG A 350 28.19 -8.95 10.62
CA ARG A 350 28.86 -8.72 11.89
C ARG A 350 29.42 -7.32 11.93
N THR A 351 29.32 -6.68 13.09
CA THR A 351 29.90 -5.37 13.39
C THR A 351 30.74 -5.50 14.67
N PRO A 352 31.61 -4.53 14.99
CA PRO A 352 32.43 -4.60 16.20
C PRO A 352 31.61 -4.79 17.49
N THR A 353 30.38 -4.29 17.50
CA THR A 353 29.48 -4.32 18.67
C THR A 353 28.44 -5.43 18.64
N ARG A 354 28.15 -6.05 17.48
CA ARG A 354 27.03 -6.99 17.33
C ARG A 354 27.34 -8.09 16.32
N GLY A 355 27.06 -9.33 16.70
CA GLY A 355 26.98 -10.48 15.78
C GLY A 355 25.64 -10.58 15.05
N PRO A 356 25.45 -11.60 14.19
CA PRO A 356 24.25 -11.76 13.37
C PRO A 356 22.94 -11.75 14.18
N ILE A 357 22.91 -12.51 15.28
CA ILE A 357 21.74 -12.58 16.18
C ILE A 357 21.43 -11.19 16.76
N GLY A 358 22.46 -10.46 17.21
CA GLY A 358 22.28 -9.11 17.75
C GLY A 358 21.78 -8.10 16.71
N LEU A 359 22.12 -8.27 15.43
CA LEU A 359 21.58 -7.44 14.34
C LEU A 359 20.12 -7.78 14.04
N ILE A 360 19.77 -9.07 14.05
CA ILE A 360 18.37 -9.52 13.88
C ILE A 360 17.50 -8.95 15.01
N PHE A 361 17.92 -9.11 16.27
CA PHE A 361 17.20 -8.54 17.40
C PHE A 361 17.08 -7.01 17.31
N ALA A 362 18.13 -6.30 16.86
CA ALA A 362 18.04 -4.86 16.66
C ALA A 362 16.95 -4.49 15.63
N GLY A 363 16.81 -5.25 14.55
CA GLY A 363 15.74 -5.06 13.56
C GLY A 363 14.35 -5.31 14.15
N ILE A 364 14.17 -6.42 14.86
CA ILE A 364 12.90 -6.77 15.52
C ILE A 364 12.49 -5.70 16.55
N LEU A 365 13.42 -5.27 17.40
CA LEU A 365 13.13 -4.22 18.39
C LEU A 365 12.84 -2.87 17.73
N THR A 366 13.47 -2.57 16.59
CA THR A 366 13.14 -1.37 15.80
C THR A 366 11.71 -1.46 15.29
N TRP A 367 11.28 -2.61 14.77
CA TRP A 367 9.88 -2.80 14.36
C TRP A 367 8.90 -2.53 15.50
N PHE A 368 9.13 -3.12 16.68
CA PHE A 368 8.30 -2.85 17.87
C PHE A 368 8.29 -1.35 18.22
N GLY A 369 9.46 -0.70 18.23
CA GLY A 369 9.57 0.74 18.50
C GLY A 369 8.84 1.61 17.47
N CYS A 370 8.76 1.17 16.20
CA CYS A 370 8.04 1.88 15.15
C CYS A 370 6.53 1.84 15.33
N VAL A 371 5.96 0.77 15.88
CA VAL A 371 4.49 0.60 16.03
C VAL A 371 3.82 1.81 16.71
N PRO A 372 4.17 2.21 17.95
CA PRO A 372 3.53 3.35 18.59
C PRO A 372 3.82 4.68 17.90
N LEU A 373 5.01 4.86 17.31
CA LEU A 373 5.37 6.09 16.60
C LEU A 373 4.55 6.27 15.32
N VAL A 374 4.35 5.20 14.56
CA VAL A 374 3.57 5.24 13.33
C VAL A 374 2.08 5.36 13.62
N LEU A 375 1.57 4.74 14.69
CA LEU A 375 0.19 4.95 15.13
C LEU A 375 -0.04 6.42 15.48
N LEU A 376 0.87 7.04 16.23
CA LEU A 376 0.80 8.47 16.55
C LEU A 376 0.88 9.33 15.28
N ALA A 377 1.81 9.04 14.38
CA ALA A 377 1.95 9.71 13.09
C ALA A 377 0.67 9.61 12.25
N THR A 378 0.02 8.45 12.25
CA THR A 378 -1.24 8.20 11.53
C THR A 378 -2.39 9.01 12.13
N ILE A 379 -2.50 9.07 13.46
CA ILE A 379 -3.51 9.89 14.15
C ILE A 379 -3.31 11.37 13.83
N ILE A 380 -2.06 11.85 13.87
CA ILE A 380 -1.73 13.25 13.53
C ILE A 380 -2.07 13.53 12.06
N ALA A 381 -1.67 12.67 11.13
CA ALA A 381 -1.96 12.84 9.72
C ALA A 381 -3.47 12.88 9.44
N ARG A 382 -4.25 12.00 10.06
CA ARG A 382 -5.73 11.97 9.91
C ARG A 382 -6.37 13.25 10.44
N ASN A 383 -6.03 13.64 11.67
CA ASN A 383 -6.72 14.75 12.35
C ASN A 383 -6.30 16.13 11.83
N PHE A 384 -5.04 16.31 11.44
CA PHE A 384 -4.51 17.62 11.06
C PHE A 384 -4.32 17.80 9.55
N LEU A 385 -4.02 16.71 8.82
CA LEU A 385 -3.78 16.78 7.38
C LEU A 385 -4.98 16.28 6.56
N ARG A 386 -6.07 15.84 7.21
CA ARG A 386 -7.23 15.19 6.58
C ARG A 386 -6.81 14.08 5.62
N ALA A 387 -5.74 13.37 5.98
CA ALA A 387 -5.24 12.23 5.24
C ALA A 387 -6.22 11.06 5.40
N GLU A 388 -6.94 10.70 4.34
CA GLU A 388 -7.97 9.66 4.40
C GLU A 388 -7.40 8.22 4.39
N GLY A 389 -6.10 8.06 4.19
CA GLY A 389 -5.43 6.75 4.12
C GLY A 389 -4.56 6.66 2.87
N SER A 390 -4.03 5.47 2.59
CA SER A 390 -3.27 5.21 1.35
C SER A 390 -4.20 4.70 0.26
N THR A 391 -4.15 5.32 -0.93
CA THR A 391 -4.94 4.93 -2.11
C THR A 391 -4.17 3.94 -3.01
N ASN A 392 -3.21 3.19 -2.47
CA ASN A 392 -2.30 2.40 -3.28
C ASN A 392 -3.04 1.21 -3.97
N PRO A 393 -3.13 1.18 -5.32
CA PRO A 393 -3.84 0.14 -6.07
C PRO A 393 -3.19 -1.25 -5.94
N ILE A 394 -1.96 -1.33 -5.42
CA ILE A 394 -1.34 -2.62 -5.06
C ILE A 394 -2.21 -3.36 -4.03
N LEU A 395 -2.93 -2.62 -3.16
CA LEU A 395 -3.80 -3.21 -2.15
C LEU A 395 -4.91 -4.08 -2.77
N THR A 396 -5.55 -3.63 -3.85
CA THR A 396 -6.63 -4.39 -4.51
C THR A 396 -6.09 -5.62 -5.23
N ILE A 397 -4.91 -5.52 -5.83
CA ILE A 397 -4.20 -6.63 -6.49
C ILE A 397 -3.83 -7.71 -5.46
N ILE A 398 -3.29 -7.29 -4.31
CA ILE A 398 -2.95 -8.17 -3.18
C ILE A 398 -4.19 -8.89 -2.66
N MET A 399 -5.31 -8.17 -2.47
CA MET A 399 -6.55 -8.77 -1.98
C MET A 399 -7.11 -9.82 -2.92
N GLU A 400 -7.07 -9.55 -4.22
CA GLU A 400 -7.55 -10.48 -5.25
C GLU A 400 -6.68 -11.75 -5.31
N ALA A 401 -5.36 -11.59 -5.23
CA ALA A 401 -4.44 -12.70 -5.38
C ALA A 401 -4.37 -13.62 -4.15
N VAL A 402 -4.54 -13.09 -2.94
CA VAL A 402 -4.46 -13.92 -1.73
C VAL A 402 -5.76 -14.69 -1.46
N ARG A 403 -6.89 -14.28 -2.03
CA ARG A 403 -8.16 -15.02 -1.95
C ARG A 403 -8.17 -16.34 -2.72
N SER A 404 -7.10 -16.63 -3.45
CA SER A 404 -7.04 -17.81 -4.30
C SER A 404 -6.70 -19.12 -3.60
N HIS A 405 -6.47 -19.09 -2.27
CA HIS A 405 -5.98 -20.21 -1.48
C HIS A 405 -4.69 -20.88 -2.00
N ASN A 406 -3.89 -20.16 -2.82
CA ASN A 406 -2.64 -20.68 -3.37
C ASN A 406 -1.46 -20.24 -2.50
N ALA A 407 -0.90 -21.17 -1.74
CA ALA A 407 0.21 -20.90 -0.81
C ALA A 407 1.47 -20.37 -1.52
N MET A 408 1.79 -20.89 -2.72
CA MET A 408 2.96 -20.44 -3.48
C MET A 408 2.78 -19.00 -3.96
N ALA A 409 1.59 -18.66 -4.48
CA ALA A 409 1.28 -17.29 -4.87
C ALA A 409 1.42 -16.35 -3.67
N ALA A 410 0.87 -16.71 -2.51
CA ALA A 410 1.00 -15.91 -1.28
C ALA A 410 2.46 -15.68 -0.86
N ILE A 411 3.31 -16.72 -0.90
CA ILE A 411 4.75 -16.59 -0.61
C ILE A 411 5.41 -15.61 -1.58
N LEU A 412 5.15 -15.75 -2.88
CA LEU A 412 5.73 -14.86 -3.89
C LEU A 412 5.25 -13.42 -3.73
N PHE A 413 4.01 -13.19 -3.31
CA PHE A 413 3.55 -11.85 -2.96
C PHE A 413 4.30 -11.27 -1.77
N VAL A 414 4.46 -12.03 -0.67
CA VAL A 414 5.26 -11.58 0.49
C VAL A 414 6.67 -11.22 0.05
N VAL A 415 7.29 -12.01 -0.84
CA VAL A 415 8.61 -11.68 -1.39
C VAL A 415 8.55 -10.39 -2.22
N ALA A 416 7.57 -10.26 -3.11
CA ALA A 416 7.44 -9.14 -4.04
C ALA A 416 7.18 -7.79 -3.35
N VAL A 417 6.32 -7.77 -2.31
CA VAL A 417 5.86 -6.52 -1.66
C VAL A 417 6.43 -6.32 -0.26
N GLY A 418 6.94 -7.38 0.37
CA GLY A 418 7.53 -7.34 1.70
C GLY A 418 9.06 -7.34 1.67
N VAL A 419 9.65 -8.37 1.08
CA VAL A 419 11.09 -8.65 1.17
C VAL A 419 11.91 -7.84 0.17
N LEU A 420 11.56 -7.88 -1.12
CA LEU A 420 12.32 -7.17 -2.15
C LEU A 420 12.35 -5.66 -1.91
N PRO A 421 11.25 -5.00 -1.50
CA PRO A 421 11.31 -3.58 -1.15
C PRO A 421 12.23 -3.28 0.00
N ALA A 422 12.16 -4.08 1.07
CA ALA A 422 13.05 -3.92 2.21
C ALA A 422 14.53 -4.08 1.81
N ILE A 423 14.87 -4.92 0.84
CA ILE A 423 16.25 -5.06 0.37
C ILE A 423 16.66 -3.90 -0.54
N CYS A 424 15.90 -3.65 -1.61
CA CYS A 424 16.25 -2.66 -2.63
C CYS A 424 16.26 -1.23 -2.05
N GLU A 425 15.21 -0.86 -1.32
CA GLU A 425 15.05 0.49 -0.81
C GLU A 425 16.03 0.77 0.32
N GLU A 426 16.26 -0.15 1.26
CA GLU A 426 17.28 0.07 2.30
C GLU A 426 18.69 0.15 1.70
N THR A 427 18.99 -0.63 0.66
CA THR A 427 20.27 -0.54 -0.05
C THR A 427 20.45 0.83 -0.69
N LEU A 428 19.41 1.38 -1.31
CA LEU A 428 19.48 2.69 -1.95
C LEU A 428 19.46 3.84 -0.92
N PHE A 429 18.50 3.86 0.00
CA PHE A 429 18.29 4.97 0.93
C PHE A 429 19.29 4.97 2.07
N ARG A 430 19.60 3.81 2.67
CA ARG A 430 20.52 3.74 3.82
C ARG A 430 21.93 3.43 3.33
N GLY A 431 22.06 2.45 2.44
CA GLY A 431 23.36 1.99 1.95
C GLY A 431 24.07 2.99 1.04
N PHE A 432 23.32 3.72 0.22
CA PHE A 432 23.88 4.69 -0.73
C PHE A 432 23.62 6.16 -0.34
N LEU A 433 22.36 6.58 -0.21
CA LEU A 433 22.01 7.99 0.02
C LEU A 433 22.46 8.47 1.41
N TYR A 434 22.05 7.77 2.48
CA TYR A 434 22.37 8.16 3.85
C TYR A 434 23.88 8.17 4.09
N THR A 435 24.59 7.09 3.71
CA THR A 435 26.06 7.02 3.83
C THR A 435 26.77 8.14 3.06
N SER A 436 26.22 8.59 1.94
CA SER A 436 26.71 9.75 1.18
C SER A 436 26.45 11.07 1.91
N LEU A 437 25.25 11.26 2.47
CA LEU A 437 24.90 12.46 3.25
C LEU A 437 25.82 12.62 4.48
N ARG A 438 26.29 11.50 5.07
CA ARG A 438 27.20 11.53 6.23
C ARG A 438 28.58 12.15 5.96
N TRP A 439 28.94 12.39 4.70
CA TRP A 439 30.13 13.16 4.33
C TRP A 439 29.97 14.67 4.55
N ARG A 440 28.74 15.21 4.46
CA ARG A 440 28.48 16.65 4.48
C ARG A 440 27.72 17.13 5.71
N PHE A 441 26.84 16.30 6.24
CA PHE A 441 25.90 16.65 7.30
C PHE A 441 26.25 15.96 8.61
N GLY A 442 25.52 16.24 9.70
CA GLY A 442 25.53 15.45 10.94
C GLY A 442 24.55 14.26 10.85
N ALA A 443 24.59 13.34 11.81
CA ALA A 443 23.76 12.13 11.78
C ALA A 443 22.27 12.47 11.72
N PHE A 444 21.81 13.37 12.60
CA PHE A 444 20.42 13.79 12.68
C PHE A 444 19.92 14.43 11.36
N GLN A 445 20.68 15.36 10.77
CA GLN A 445 20.28 15.97 9.49
C GLN A 445 20.28 14.95 8.34
N SER A 446 21.24 14.02 8.31
CA SER A 446 21.23 12.93 7.33
C SER A 446 20.01 12.02 7.47
N MET A 447 19.57 11.74 8.71
CA MET A 447 18.36 10.94 8.96
C MET A 447 17.12 11.67 8.47
N LEU A 448 16.97 12.97 8.78
CA LEU A 448 15.85 13.78 8.32
C LEU A 448 15.76 13.84 6.79
N ILE A 449 16.88 14.14 6.11
CA ILE A 449 16.90 14.26 4.65
C ILE A 449 16.61 12.89 4.01
N SER A 450 17.22 11.81 4.50
CA SER A 450 16.99 10.46 3.97
C SER A 450 15.53 10.02 4.17
N ALA A 451 14.96 10.25 5.36
CA ALA A 451 13.57 9.93 5.68
C ALA A 451 12.57 10.74 4.85
N PHE A 452 12.84 12.04 4.67
CA PHE A 452 12.03 12.92 3.82
C PHE A 452 12.00 12.41 2.38
N LEU A 453 13.17 12.13 1.79
CA LEU A 453 13.25 11.65 0.42
C LEU A 453 12.61 10.26 0.27
N PHE A 454 12.83 9.36 1.23
CA PHE A 454 12.16 8.05 1.29
C PHE A 454 10.64 8.21 1.27
N SER A 455 10.09 9.08 2.11
CA SER A 455 8.66 9.32 2.15
C SER A 455 8.11 10.03 0.89
N ALA A 456 8.87 10.97 0.33
CA ALA A 456 8.42 11.79 -0.80
C ALA A 456 8.27 10.97 -2.09
N VAL A 457 9.16 10.00 -2.35
CA VAL A 457 9.09 9.18 -3.57
C VAL A 457 7.84 8.29 -3.64
N HIS A 458 7.16 8.05 -2.52
CA HIS A 458 5.94 7.27 -2.48
C HIS A 458 4.71 8.01 -3.03
N MET A 459 4.79 9.35 -3.18
CA MET A 459 3.74 10.16 -3.80
C MET A 459 2.34 9.94 -3.21
N ASP A 460 2.30 9.73 -1.90
CA ASP A 460 1.09 9.50 -1.13
C ASP A 460 1.09 10.45 0.07
N PRO A 461 0.39 11.60 -0.03
CA PRO A 461 0.30 12.55 1.07
C PRO A 461 -0.23 11.93 2.36
N GLY A 462 -1.14 10.95 2.26
CA GLY A 462 -1.73 10.29 3.42
C GLY A 462 -0.77 9.34 4.13
N ALA A 463 0.13 8.70 3.39
CA ALA A 463 1.17 7.85 3.93
C ALA A 463 2.45 8.62 4.31
N PHE A 464 2.57 9.90 3.95
CA PHE A 464 3.83 10.65 4.09
C PHE A 464 4.36 10.65 5.52
N LEU A 465 3.57 11.12 6.50
CA LEU A 465 4.05 11.24 7.88
C LEU A 465 4.41 9.86 8.50
N PRO A 466 3.58 8.81 8.36
CA PRO A 466 3.96 7.44 8.72
C PRO A 466 5.27 6.94 8.09
N LEU A 467 5.44 7.12 6.77
CA LEU A 467 6.62 6.68 6.04
C LEU A 467 7.86 7.48 6.41
N PHE A 468 7.71 8.77 6.72
CA PHE A 468 8.79 9.60 7.24
C PHE A 468 9.30 9.07 8.59
N VAL A 469 8.39 8.70 9.50
CA VAL A 469 8.76 8.14 10.81
C VAL A 469 9.50 6.81 10.67
N LEU A 470 9.02 5.90 9.83
CA LEU A 470 9.74 4.65 9.50
C LEU A 470 11.09 4.96 8.85
N GLY A 471 11.07 5.90 7.91
CA GLY A 471 12.21 6.51 7.24
C GLY A 471 13.35 6.81 8.22
N PHE A 472 12.98 7.59 9.24
CA PHE A 472 13.88 8.04 10.28
C PHE A 472 14.35 6.89 11.18
N ALA A 473 13.44 6.02 11.62
CA ALA A 473 13.77 4.89 12.50
C ALA A 473 14.74 3.90 11.83
N PHE A 474 14.57 3.61 10.54
CA PHE A 474 15.47 2.73 9.79
C PHE A 474 16.85 3.36 9.60
N ALA A 475 16.93 4.67 9.36
CA ALA A 475 18.21 5.38 9.32
C ALA A 475 18.89 5.42 10.70
N PHE A 476 18.10 5.56 11.77
CA PHE A 476 18.57 5.52 13.15
C PHE A 476 19.19 4.17 13.50
N VAL A 477 18.49 3.05 13.27
CA VAL A 477 19.05 1.73 13.57
C VAL A 477 20.27 1.42 12.71
N PHE A 478 20.29 1.86 11.45
CA PHE A 478 21.47 1.78 10.59
C PHE A 478 22.67 2.52 11.18
N GLU A 479 22.53 3.78 11.59
CA GLU A 479 23.60 4.58 12.21
C GLU A 479 24.17 3.88 13.46
N ARG A 480 23.29 3.33 14.30
CA ARG A 480 23.64 2.69 15.57
C ARG A 480 24.32 1.33 15.40
N THR A 481 23.97 0.60 14.34
CA THR A 481 24.42 -0.78 14.13
C THR A 481 25.51 -0.89 13.06
N ARG A 482 25.62 0.09 12.15
CA ARG A 482 26.60 0.16 11.06
C ARG A 482 26.45 -1.01 10.09
N SER A 483 25.22 -1.51 9.98
CA SER A 483 24.80 -2.60 9.09
C SER A 483 23.40 -2.30 8.57
N LEU A 484 23.13 -2.67 7.32
CA LEU A 484 21.80 -2.59 6.72
C LEU A 484 20.82 -3.64 7.25
N ILE A 485 21.31 -4.75 7.81
CA ILE A 485 20.47 -5.90 8.19
C ILE A 485 19.33 -5.52 9.13
N PRO A 486 19.54 -4.73 10.20
CA PRO A 486 18.45 -4.35 11.10
C PRO A 486 17.37 -3.52 10.41
N SER A 487 17.76 -2.59 9.54
CA SER A 487 16.81 -1.77 8.76
C SER A 487 16.01 -2.63 7.77
N MET A 488 16.68 -3.55 7.06
CA MET A 488 16.02 -4.50 6.16
C MET A 488 15.01 -5.40 6.89
N ILE A 489 15.37 -5.91 8.07
CA ILE A 489 14.47 -6.74 8.89
C ILE A 489 13.27 -5.93 9.36
N ALA A 490 13.49 -4.74 9.93
CA ALA A 490 12.41 -3.90 10.42
C ALA A 490 11.45 -3.49 9.29
N HIS A 491 11.99 -3.13 8.12
CA HIS A 491 11.21 -2.78 6.93
C HIS A 491 10.43 -3.99 6.40
N CYS A 492 11.07 -5.16 6.25
CA CYS A 492 10.40 -6.39 5.82
C CYS A 492 9.25 -6.78 6.77
N MET A 493 9.47 -6.70 8.08
CA MET A 493 8.44 -6.96 9.08
C MET A 493 7.30 -5.94 8.99
N TRP A 494 7.60 -4.67 8.71
CA TRP A 494 6.57 -3.63 8.55
C TRP A 494 5.65 -3.93 7.36
N ASN A 495 6.26 -4.20 6.19
CA ASN A 495 5.50 -4.46 4.96
C ASN A 495 4.72 -5.78 5.06
N THR A 496 5.35 -6.84 5.58
CA THR A 496 4.70 -8.15 5.74
C THR A 496 3.61 -8.12 6.81
N GLY A 497 3.83 -7.42 7.93
CA GLY A 497 2.80 -7.24 8.97
C GLY A 497 1.60 -6.44 8.47
N THR A 498 1.83 -5.41 7.64
CA THR A 498 0.76 -4.68 6.96
C THR A 498 -0.03 -5.60 6.04
N LEU A 499 0.65 -6.42 5.24
CA LEU A 499 0.01 -7.43 4.39
C LEU A 499 -0.85 -8.40 5.21
N ILE A 500 -0.30 -9.02 6.26
CA ILE A 500 -1.04 -9.96 7.13
C ILE A 500 -2.27 -9.30 7.78
N THR A 501 -2.14 -8.04 8.20
CA THR A 501 -3.26 -7.28 8.78
C THR A 501 -4.36 -7.09 7.74
N MET A 502 -4.01 -6.70 6.52
CA MET A 502 -4.97 -6.53 5.43
C MET A 502 -5.64 -7.86 5.08
N LEU A 503 -4.90 -8.96 5.04
CA LEU A 503 -5.45 -10.29 4.80
C LEU A 503 -6.40 -10.75 5.88
N SER A 504 -6.09 -10.45 7.14
CA SER A 504 -6.95 -10.84 8.26
C SER A 504 -8.27 -10.07 8.28
N ILE A 505 -8.28 -8.84 7.74
CA ILE A 505 -9.45 -7.96 7.69
C ILE A 505 -10.31 -8.23 6.44
N TYR A 506 -9.67 -8.37 5.27
CA TYR A 506 -10.35 -8.39 3.97
C TYR A 506 -10.35 -9.76 3.26
N GLY A 507 -9.52 -10.70 3.71
CA GLY A 507 -9.49 -12.09 3.27
C GLY A 507 -10.42 -12.94 4.12
#